data_AF-D2PI34-F1
#
_entry.id   AF-D2PI34-F1
#
_cell.length_a   1.000
_cell.length_b   1.000
_cell.length_c   1.000
_cell.angle_alpha   90.00
_cell.angle_beta   90.00
_cell.angle_gamma   90.00
#
_symmetry.space_group_name_H-M   'P 1'
#
loop_
_entity.id
_entity.type
_entity.pdbx_description
1 polymer ?
#
loop_
_entity_poly.entity_id
_entity_poly.type
_entity_poly.pdbx_seq_one_letter_code
_entity_poly.pdbx_strand_id
1 'polypeptide(L)'
;MMDLDSKGKGTPFIFYAAYYLPLYSKLKAKTLRELVEGIKKADKYMLFYHVFHPIFSSHLIPEEYSNDFAHWIAESLGDKELAELVSDILGAEPRTIEDIRNDLIEILKPRVDERRGIENFVFVSCMPIVYKTNYIANTLAEFLDLIQTISGGALVWHFVSKRVLGISKRNDFSEWLDSNFGLSELAEKLSKIDPQTYIDEEVLRRDIIRVLERWLLR
;
A
#
# COMPACT_ATOMS: atom_id res chain seq x y z
N MET A 1 -18.49 6.32 -25.40
CA MET A 1 -18.97 5.10 -24.73
C MET A 1 -18.23 3.88 -25.24
N MET A 2 -17.38 3.33 -24.38
CA MET A 2 -16.66 2.08 -24.64
C MET A 2 -17.61 0.88 -24.50
N ASP A 3 -17.35 -0.20 -25.24
CA ASP A 3 -18.11 -1.45 -25.09
C ASP A 3 -17.65 -2.16 -23.81
N LEU A 4 -18.46 -2.04 -22.74
CA LEU A 4 -18.16 -2.62 -21.43
C LEU A 4 -18.32 -4.14 -21.40
N ASP A 5 -19.09 -4.70 -22.34
CA ASP A 5 -19.31 -6.14 -22.49
C ASP A 5 -18.20 -6.82 -23.30
N SER A 6 -17.25 -6.03 -23.83
CA SER A 6 -16.05 -6.53 -24.47
C SER A 6 -15.26 -7.43 -23.53
N LYS A 7 -14.77 -8.55 -24.06
CA LYS A 7 -13.84 -9.46 -23.38
C LYS A 7 -12.36 -9.12 -23.62
N GLY A 8 -12.08 -8.04 -24.36
CA GLY A 8 -10.72 -7.66 -24.75
C GLY A 8 -10.04 -8.79 -25.53
N LYS A 9 -8.82 -9.16 -25.12
CA LYS A 9 -8.08 -10.32 -25.66
C LYS A 9 -8.53 -11.67 -25.08
N GLY A 10 -9.58 -11.70 -24.25
CA GLY A 10 -10.15 -12.92 -23.69
C GLY A 10 -9.44 -13.44 -22.43
N THR A 11 -8.54 -12.66 -21.83
CA THR A 11 -7.87 -13.03 -20.57
C THR A 11 -8.71 -12.55 -19.38
N PRO A 12 -9.30 -13.44 -18.57
CA PRO A 12 -10.10 -13.02 -17.41
C PRO A 12 -9.22 -12.48 -16.27
N PHE A 13 -9.76 -11.54 -15.50
CA PHE A 13 -9.17 -11.14 -14.22
C PHE A 13 -9.63 -12.08 -13.11
N ILE A 14 -8.69 -12.74 -12.45
CA ILE A 14 -8.97 -13.62 -11.31
C ILE A 14 -8.61 -12.88 -10.03
N PHE A 15 -9.60 -12.65 -9.17
CA PHE A 15 -9.34 -12.01 -7.89
C PHE A 15 -8.76 -13.00 -6.88
N TYR A 16 -7.67 -12.59 -6.25
CA TYR A 16 -7.05 -13.18 -5.09
C TYR A 16 -7.21 -12.20 -3.92
N ALA A 17 -7.20 -12.74 -2.71
CA ALA A 17 -7.15 -11.96 -1.50
C ALA A 17 -5.98 -12.41 -0.65
N ALA A 18 -5.54 -11.55 0.25
CA ALA A 18 -4.50 -11.85 1.21
C ALA A 18 -4.99 -11.59 2.63
N TYR A 19 -4.65 -12.51 3.52
CA TYR A 19 -4.73 -12.30 4.96
C TYR A 19 -3.32 -11.96 5.49
N TYR A 20 -3.22 -10.87 6.26
CA TYR A 20 -1.94 -10.35 6.78
C TYR A 20 -1.85 -10.66 8.27
N LEU A 21 -1.28 -11.82 8.61
CA LEU A 21 -1.14 -12.22 10.02
C LEU A 21 -0.02 -11.41 10.70
N PRO A 22 -0.30 -10.63 11.76
CA PRO A 22 0.74 -9.91 12.49
C PRO A 22 1.64 -10.88 13.27
N LEU A 23 2.95 -10.75 13.08
CA LEU A 23 3.98 -11.58 13.71
C LEU A 23 4.99 -10.71 14.43
N TYR A 24 5.20 -10.99 15.72
CA TYR A 24 6.19 -10.27 16.52
C TYR A 24 7.62 -10.59 16.06
N SER A 25 8.35 -9.57 15.61
CA SER A 25 9.71 -9.73 15.06
C SER A 25 10.81 -9.85 16.12
N LYS A 26 10.50 -9.57 17.39
CA LYS A 26 11.47 -9.35 18.49
C LYS A 26 12.37 -8.12 18.34
N LEU A 27 12.29 -7.40 17.22
CA LEU A 27 13.00 -6.15 17.02
C LEU A 27 12.20 -5.00 17.65
N LYS A 28 12.92 -4.13 18.36
CA LYS A 28 12.38 -2.92 18.97
C LYS A 28 13.37 -1.78 18.84
N ALA A 29 12.87 -0.56 18.90
CA ALA A 29 13.68 0.64 19.01
C ALA A 29 13.14 1.55 20.10
N LYS A 30 14.05 2.10 20.92
CA LYS A 30 13.80 3.14 21.91
C LYS A 30 14.35 4.49 21.47
N THR A 31 15.28 4.51 20.51
CA THR A 31 15.92 5.74 19.99
C THR A 31 15.85 5.79 18.46
N LEU A 32 16.08 6.96 17.86
CA LEU A 32 16.19 7.08 16.40
C LEU A 32 17.34 6.24 15.85
N ARG A 33 18.46 6.13 16.58
CA ARG A 33 19.58 5.24 16.20
C ARG A 33 19.12 3.80 16.06
N GLU A 34 18.41 3.29 17.07
CA GLU A 34 17.89 1.92 17.07
C GLU A 34 16.81 1.74 15.99
N LEU A 35 15.99 2.77 15.73
CA LEU A 35 14.97 2.72 14.68
C LEU A 35 15.62 2.58 13.30
N VAL A 36 16.64 3.39 13.00
CA VAL A 36 17.39 3.30 11.74
C VAL A 36 18.05 1.93 11.58
N GLU A 37 18.66 1.39 12.63
CA GLU A 37 19.24 0.03 12.59
C GLU A 37 18.17 -1.06 12.45
N GLY A 38 17.00 -0.87 13.06
CA GLY A 38 15.83 -1.72 12.90
C GLY A 38 15.32 -1.71 11.46
N ILE A 39 15.15 -0.54 10.85
CA ILE A 39 14.74 -0.36 9.45
C ILE A 39 15.76 -1.00 8.50
N LYS A 40 17.07 -0.94 8.77
CA LYS A 40 18.07 -1.66 7.94
C LYS A 40 17.94 -3.19 8.00
N LYS A 41 17.55 -3.72 9.16
CA LYS A 41 17.45 -5.16 9.42
C LYS A 41 16.08 -5.75 9.10
N ALA A 42 15.04 -4.92 9.09
CA ALA A 42 13.66 -5.32 8.87
C ALA A 42 13.52 -6.05 7.53
N ASP A 43 12.78 -7.15 7.49
CA ASP A 43 12.40 -7.72 6.21
C ASP A 43 11.36 -6.83 5.51
N LYS A 44 11.08 -7.11 4.24
CA LYS A 44 10.11 -6.35 3.45
C LYS A 44 8.67 -6.41 4.01
N TYR A 45 8.33 -7.47 4.75
CA TYR A 45 7.00 -7.64 5.32
C TYR A 45 6.82 -6.81 6.59
N MET A 46 7.90 -6.63 7.37
CA MET A 46 7.91 -5.69 8.50
C MET A 46 7.73 -4.26 8.02
N LEU A 47 8.48 -3.86 7.01
CA LEU A 47 8.31 -2.51 6.45
C LEU A 47 6.93 -2.33 5.82
N PHE A 48 6.43 -3.31 5.07
CA PHE A 48 5.08 -3.26 4.53
C PHE A 48 4.03 -3.07 5.63
N TYR A 49 4.16 -3.79 6.76
CA TYR A 49 3.24 -3.64 7.88
C TYR A 49 3.21 -2.20 8.42
N HIS A 50 4.37 -1.57 8.58
CA HIS A 50 4.44 -0.25 9.18
C HIS A 50 4.18 0.91 8.21
N VAL A 51 4.32 0.68 6.90
CA VAL A 51 4.20 1.73 5.86
C VAL A 51 2.89 1.66 5.09
N PHE A 52 2.47 0.46 4.68
CA PHE A 52 1.34 0.31 3.75
C PHE A 52 0.13 -0.40 4.36
N HIS A 53 0.31 -1.23 5.39
CA HIS A 53 -0.82 -1.84 6.09
C HIS A 53 -1.72 -0.84 6.82
N PRO A 54 -1.28 0.38 7.22
CA PRO A 54 -2.19 1.41 7.71
C PRO A 54 -3.35 1.76 6.78
N ILE A 55 -3.26 1.40 5.48
CA ILE A 55 -4.37 1.51 4.54
C ILE A 55 -5.65 0.78 4.99
N PHE A 56 -5.51 -0.25 5.82
CA PHE A 56 -6.67 -0.92 6.40
C PHE A 56 -7.16 -0.13 7.61
N SER A 57 -8.44 0.21 7.63
CA SER A 57 -9.14 0.82 8.77
C SER A 57 -9.01 0.03 10.09
N SER A 58 -8.68 -1.27 10.00
CA SER A 58 -8.36 -2.12 11.16
C SER A 58 -6.96 -1.86 11.77
N HIS A 59 -6.07 -1.18 11.05
CA HIS A 59 -4.76 -0.74 11.50
C HIS A 59 -4.86 0.72 11.95
N LEU A 60 -5.07 0.92 13.26
CA LEU A 60 -5.40 2.23 13.82
C LEU A 60 -4.17 3.14 13.92
N ILE A 61 -4.12 4.15 13.06
CA ILE A 61 -3.23 5.32 13.19
C ILE A 61 -4.04 6.62 13.06
N PRO A 62 -3.64 7.72 13.71
CA PRO A 62 -4.27 9.03 13.50
C PRO A 62 -4.16 9.50 12.04
N GLU A 63 -5.20 10.19 11.53
CA GLU A 63 -5.28 10.62 10.12
C GLU A 63 -4.18 11.60 9.68
N GLU A 64 -3.52 12.25 10.64
CA GLU A 64 -2.42 13.18 10.40
C GLU A 64 -1.08 12.49 10.05
N TYR A 65 -0.99 11.16 10.23
CA TYR A 65 0.20 10.37 9.88
C TYR A 65 -0.13 9.36 8.79
N SER A 66 0.78 9.17 7.83
CA SER A 66 0.61 8.16 6.78
C SER A 66 1.12 6.77 7.19
N ASN A 67 1.99 6.68 8.19
CA ASN A 67 2.64 5.44 8.59
C ASN A 67 3.04 5.41 10.08
N ASP A 68 3.32 4.20 10.59
CA ASP A 68 3.64 3.97 12.01
C ASP A 68 4.94 4.66 12.44
N PHE A 69 5.90 4.81 11.53
CA PHE A 69 7.18 5.46 11.84
C PHE A 69 6.96 6.93 12.15
N ALA A 70 6.21 7.64 11.30
CA ALA A 70 5.85 9.03 11.54
C ALA A 70 5.10 9.19 12.86
N HIS A 71 4.08 8.35 13.09
CA HIS A 71 3.29 8.37 14.31
C HIS A 71 4.17 8.20 15.57
N TRP A 72 5.07 7.20 15.58
CA TRP A 72 5.95 6.96 16.72
C TRP A 72 6.95 8.10 16.93
N ILE A 73 7.50 8.67 15.87
CA ILE A 73 8.42 9.80 15.95
C ILE A 73 7.73 11.02 16.60
N ALA A 74 6.50 11.33 16.19
CA ALA A 74 5.74 12.41 16.78
C ALA A 74 5.42 12.15 18.26
N GLU A 75 4.79 11.00 18.55
CA GLU A 75 4.19 10.76 19.86
C GLU A 75 5.19 10.28 20.91
N SER A 76 6.16 9.44 20.51
CA SER A 76 7.15 8.93 21.46
C SER A 76 8.37 9.82 21.58
N LEU A 77 8.85 10.46 20.50
CA LEU A 77 10.04 11.33 20.53
C LEU A 77 9.73 12.82 20.61
N GLY A 78 8.47 13.22 20.39
CA GLY A 78 8.06 14.62 20.39
C GLY A 78 8.56 15.41 19.18
N ASP A 79 8.95 14.74 18.09
CA ASP A 79 9.60 15.35 16.92
C ASP A 79 8.62 15.46 15.74
N LYS A 80 7.73 16.45 15.80
CA LYS A 80 6.67 16.62 14.81
C LYS A 80 7.18 16.97 13.41
N GLU A 81 8.26 17.76 13.33
CA GLU A 81 8.87 18.13 12.05
C GLU A 81 9.45 16.90 11.34
N LEU A 82 10.12 16.01 12.08
CA LEU A 82 10.60 14.76 11.50
C LEU A 82 9.45 13.81 11.13
N ALA A 83 8.39 13.76 11.93
CA ALA A 83 7.22 12.94 11.62
C ALA A 83 6.51 13.39 10.33
N GLU A 84 6.44 14.70 10.08
CA GLU A 84 5.89 15.27 8.84
C GLU A 84 6.72 14.82 7.62
N LEU A 85 8.05 14.97 7.69
CA LEU A 85 8.94 14.51 6.62
C LEU A 85 8.83 13.01 6.34
N VAL A 86 8.62 12.20 7.37
CA VAL A 86 8.41 10.75 7.22
C VAL A 86 7.01 10.44 6.67
N SER A 87 6.02 11.29 6.96
CA SER A 87 4.67 11.13 6.43
C SER A 87 4.58 11.47 4.93
N ASP A 88 5.40 12.42 4.48
CA ASP A 88 5.47 12.90 3.09
C ASP A 88 6.16 11.92 2.12
N ILE A 89 6.69 10.80 2.61
CA ILE A 89 7.31 9.78 1.75
C ILE A 89 6.25 9.20 0.81
N LEU A 90 6.43 9.39 -0.49
CA LEU A 90 5.48 8.90 -1.49
C LEU A 90 5.52 7.38 -1.62
N GLY A 91 4.36 6.75 -1.78
CA GLY A 91 4.17 5.33 -2.03
C GLY A 91 3.69 4.99 -3.44
N ALA A 92 3.38 5.97 -4.29
CA ALA A 92 2.87 5.77 -5.65
C ALA A 92 3.80 4.95 -6.55
N GLU A 93 3.30 4.46 -7.69
CA GLU A 93 4.12 3.76 -8.68
C GLU A 93 5.24 4.67 -9.24
N PRO A 94 6.43 4.12 -9.54
CA PRO A 94 6.82 2.70 -9.56
C PRO A 94 7.49 2.21 -8.25
N ARG A 95 7.29 2.92 -7.13
CA ARG A 95 8.06 2.68 -5.90
C ARG A 95 7.75 1.34 -5.26
N THR A 96 8.74 0.78 -4.60
CA THR A 96 8.66 -0.45 -3.79
C THR A 96 8.99 -0.14 -2.34
N ILE A 97 8.79 -1.13 -1.47
CA ILE A 97 9.14 -0.98 -0.05
C ILE A 97 10.64 -0.80 0.18
N GLU A 98 11.49 -1.26 -0.74
CA GLU A 98 12.94 -1.04 -0.66
C GLU A 98 13.32 0.40 -1.01
N ASP A 99 12.58 1.05 -1.92
CA ASP A 99 12.77 2.49 -2.18
C ASP A 99 12.40 3.30 -0.94
N ILE A 100 11.28 2.97 -0.30
CA ILE A 100 10.83 3.65 0.93
C ILE A 100 11.79 3.37 2.09
N ARG A 101 12.37 2.16 2.20
CA ARG A 101 13.41 1.88 3.18
C ARG A 101 14.57 2.87 3.05
N ASN A 102 15.02 3.14 1.81
CA ASN A 102 16.13 4.04 1.57
C ASN A 102 15.78 5.47 1.95
N ASP A 103 14.58 5.96 1.58
CA ASP A 103 14.09 7.28 1.98
C ASP A 103 14.03 7.43 3.50
N LEU A 104 13.45 6.44 4.19
CA LEU A 104 13.38 6.44 5.65
C LEU A 104 14.79 6.55 6.25
N ILE A 105 15.75 5.77 5.76
CA ILE A 105 17.13 5.85 6.26
C ILE A 105 17.75 7.22 5.95
N GLU A 106 17.53 7.76 4.75
CA GLU A 106 18.06 9.06 4.32
C GLU A 106 17.51 10.22 5.17
N ILE A 107 16.21 10.20 5.46
CA ILE A 107 15.54 11.20 6.29
C ILE A 107 15.96 11.07 7.75
N LEU A 108 16.02 9.85 8.30
CA LEU A 108 16.24 9.64 9.73
C LEU A 108 17.71 9.73 10.15
N LYS A 109 18.64 9.21 9.33
CA LYS A 109 20.06 9.09 9.71
C LYS A 109 20.74 10.42 10.09
N PRO A 110 20.52 11.55 9.38
CA PRO A 110 21.11 12.84 9.75
C PRO A 110 20.59 13.41 11.08
N ARG A 111 19.44 12.92 11.54
CA ARG A 111 18.72 13.40 12.73
C ARG A 111 18.88 12.48 13.94
N VAL A 112 19.75 11.46 13.83
CA VAL A 112 19.99 10.52 14.92
C VAL A 112 20.59 11.24 16.12
N ASP A 113 19.92 11.07 17.24
CA ASP A 113 20.36 11.50 18.55
C ASP A 113 20.18 10.36 19.58
N GLU A 114 20.40 10.69 20.86
CA GLU A 114 20.27 9.75 21.99
C GLU A 114 18.95 9.95 22.75
N ARG A 115 17.98 10.71 22.20
CA ARG A 115 16.65 10.84 22.80
C ARG A 115 15.98 9.48 22.82
N ARG A 116 15.35 9.18 23.95
CA ARG A 116 14.61 7.94 24.16
C ARG A 116 13.13 8.24 24.05
N GLY A 117 12.44 7.48 23.21
CA GLY A 117 10.99 7.57 23.08
C GLY A 117 10.28 7.15 24.36
N ILE A 118 9.12 7.73 24.64
CA ILE A 118 8.29 7.36 25.80
C ILE A 118 7.96 5.87 25.75
N GLU A 119 7.58 5.36 24.58
CA GLU A 119 7.33 3.94 24.30
C GLU A 119 8.38 3.34 23.35
N ASN A 120 8.47 2.02 23.28
CA ASN A 120 9.29 1.35 22.27
C ASN A 120 8.52 1.31 20.95
N PHE A 121 9.19 1.60 19.84
CA PHE A 121 8.72 1.13 18.54
C PHE A 121 8.90 -0.38 18.48
N VAL A 122 7.84 -1.11 18.14
CA VAL A 122 7.89 -2.58 18.01
C VAL A 122 7.71 -2.93 16.55
N PHE A 123 8.72 -3.57 15.97
CA PHE A 123 8.62 -4.04 14.60
C PHE A 123 7.71 -5.29 14.54
N VAL A 124 6.71 -5.25 13.68
CA VAL A 124 5.77 -6.33 13.42
C VAL A 124 5.88 -6.70 11.95
N SER A 125 5.98 -8.00 11.67
CA SER A 125 5.99 -8.54 10.30
C SER A 125 4.60 -9.02 9.92
N CYS A 126 4.20 -8.93 8.65
CA CYS A 126 2.97 -9.55 8.17
C CYS A 126 3.16 -10.20 6.78
N MET A 127 3.63 -11.45 6.77
CA MET A 127 3.71 -12.20 5.53
C MET A 127 2.28 -12.49 5.00
N PRO A 128 1.93 -12.09 3.77
CA PRO A 128 0.59 -12.29 3.23
C PRO A 128 0.32 -13.78 2.96
N ILE A 129 -0.79 -14.29 3.50
CA ILE A 129 -1.34 -15.61 3.16
C ILE A 129 -2.35 -15.39 2.03
N VAL A 130 -1.92 -15.69 0.80
CA VAL A 130 -2.70 -15.42 -0.41
C VAL A 130 -3.59 -16.60 -0.74
N TYR A 131 -4.85 -16.33 -1.06
CA TYR A 131 -5.82 -17.33 -1.47
C TYR A 131 -6.62 -16.85 -2.67
N LYS A 132 -7.02 -17.80 -3.52
CA LYS A 132 -7.87 -17.54 -4.68
C LYS A 132 -9.30 -17.29 -4.22
N THR A 133 -9.97 -16.28 -4.76
CA THR A 133 -11.40 -16.06 -4.54
C THR A 133 -12.23 -16.72 -5.63
N ASN A 134 -13.55 -16.70 -5.48
CA ASN A 134 -14.48 -17.16 -6.52
C ASN A 134 -14.85 -16.05 -7.51
N TYR A 135 -14.30 -14.83 -7.34
CA TYR A 135 -14.60 -13.69 -8.21
C TYR A 135 -13.70 -13.71 -9.45
N ILE A 136 -14.33 -13.67 -10.62
CA ILE A 136 -13.67 -13.68 -11.92
C ILE A 136 -14.39 -12.66 -12.80
N ALA A 137 -13.65 -11.71 -13.38
CA ALA A 137 -14.17 -10.77 -14.36
C ALA A 137 -13.68 -11.14 -15.77
N ASN A 138 -14.60 -11.32 -16.70
CA ASN A 138 -14.33 -11.58 -18.11
C ASN A 138 -14.49 -10.32 -18.96
N THR A 139 -15.24 -9.33 -18.47
CA THR A 139 -15.54 -8.06 -19.15
C THR A 139 -15.22 -6.87 -18.25
N LEU A 140 -15.23 -5.66 -18.83
CA LEU A 140 -15.06 -4.43 -18.05
C LEU A 140 -16.25 -4.18 -17.13
N ALA A 141 -17.47 -4.52 -17.56
CA ALA A 141 -18.67 -4.45 -16.72
C ALA A 141 -18.55 -5.36 -15.49
N GLU A 142 -18.21 -6.64 -15.67
CA GLU A 142 -18.00 -7.58 -14.56
C GLU A 142 -16.90 -7.11 -13.62
N PHE A 143 -15.83 -6.51 -14.16
CA PHE A 143 -14.74 -5.96 -13.35
C PHE A 143 -15.18 -4.78 -12.48
N LEU A 144 -15.96 -3.84 -13.03
CA LEU A 144 -16.53 -2.71 -12.28
C LEU A 144 -17.50 -3.17 -11.18
N ASP A 145 -18.34 -4.15 -11.46
CA ASP A 145 -19.27 -4.72 -10.48
C ASP A 145 -18.52 -5.45 -9.36
N LEU A 146 -17.48 -6.21 -9.70
CA LEU A 146 -16.71 -6.96 -8.72
C LEU A 146 -15.83 -6.05 -7.85
N ILE A 147 -15.22 -4.99 -8.38
CA ILE A 147 -14.46 -4.05 -7.53
C ILE A 147 -15.33 -3.42 -6.43
N GLN A 148 -16.63 -3.26 -6.64
CA GLN A 148 -17.53 -2.74 -5.60
C GLN A 148 -17.75 -3.74 -4.45
N THR A 149 -17.51 -5.03 -4.65
CA THR A 149 -17.96 -6.10 -3.73
C THR A 149 -16.82 -6.97 -3.16
N ILE A 150 -15.65 -7.01 -3.81
CA ILE A 150 -14.49 -7.74 -3.29
C ILE A 150 -14.07 -7.22 -1.91
N SER A 151 -13.44 -8.04 -1.09
CA SER A 151 -12.94 -7.59 0.22
C SER A 151 -11.81 -6.55 0.08
N GLY A 152 -11.60 -5.74 1.13
CA GLY A 152 -10.44 -4.84 1.23
C GLY A 152 -9.12 -5.58 1.04
N GLY A 153 -8.99 -6.79 1.60
CA GLY A 153 -7.82 -7.64 1.43
C GLY A 153 -7.55 -8.04 -0.03
N ALA A 154 -8.59 -8.20 -0.86
CA ALA A 154 -8.43 -8.43 -2.30
C ALA A 154 -8.01 -7.16 -3.04
N LEU A 155 -8.68 -6.05 -2.74
CA LEU A 155 -8.39 -4.75 -3.32
C LEU A 155 -6.93 -4.36 -3.07
N VAL A 156 -6.50 -4.35 -1.82
CA VAL A 156 -5.14 -3.98 -1.40
C VAL A 156 -4.12 -4.98 -1.93
N TRP A 157 -4.43 -6.27 -2.00
CA TRP A 157 -3.51 -7.26 -2.58
C TRP A 157 -3.16 -6.96 -4.04
N HIS A 158 -4.18 -6.72 -4.87
CA HIS A 158 -4.01 -6.46 -6.29
C HIS A 158 -3.51 -5.05 -6.60
N PHE A 159 -3.96 -4.06 -5.82
CA PHE A 159 -3.64 -2.67 -6.09
C PHE A 159 -2.32 -2.21 -5.45
N VAL A 160 -1.99 -2.75 -4.27
CA VAL A 160 -0.88 -2.26 -3.45
C VAL A 160 0.14 -3.36 -3.19
N SER A 161 -0.22 -4.40 -2.44
CA SER A 161 0.72 -5.32 -1.78
C SER A 161 1.65 -6.04 -2.74
N LYS A 162 1.11 -6.65 -3.81
CA LYS A 162 1.96 -7.37 -4.79
C LYS A 162 3.05 -6.46 -5.35
N ARG A 163 2.68 -5.23 -5.70
CA ARG A 163 3.61 -4.26 -6.27
C ARG A 163 4.64 -3.82 -5.24
N VAL A 164 4.20 -3.28 -4.09
CA VAL A 164 5.13 -2.70 -3.11
C VAL A 164 6.08 -3.74 -2.52
N LEU A 165 5.67 -5.01 -2.45
CA LEU A 165 6.50 -6.13 -2.02
C LEU A 165 7.45 -6.65 -3.12
N GLY A 166 7.46 -6.01 -4.30
CA GLY A 166 8.30 -6.34 -5.45
C GLY A 166 7.91 -7.63 -6.17
N ILE A 167 6.68 -8.13 -5.99
CA ILE A 167 6.16 -9.33 -6.67
C ILE A 167 5.72 -8.99 -8.09
N SER A 168 5.19 -7.78 -8.30
CA SER A 168 4.88 -7.21 -9.61
C SER A 168 5.49 -5.82 -9.77
N LYS A 169 5.67 -5.38 -11.01
CA LYS A 169 6.17 -4.03 -11.32
C LYS A 169 5.08 -2.95 -11.26
N ARG A 170 3.83 -3.39 -11.46
CA ARG A 170 2.64 -2.56 -11.56
C ARG A 170 1.52 -3.21 -10.76
N ASN A 171 0.54 -2.42 -10.34
CA ASN A 171 -0.70 -2.95 -9.81
C ASN A 171 -1.42 -3.80 -10.87
N ASP A 172 -2.09 -4.86 -10.40
CA ASP A 172 -2.68 -5.87 -11.28
C ASP A 172 -3.83 -5.29 -12.13
N PHE A 173 -4.55 -4.29 -11.62
CA PHE A 173 -5.67 -3.67 -12.34
C PHE A 173 -5.18 -2.90 -13.56
N SER A 174 -4.19 -2.01 -13.38
CA SER A 174 -3.57 -1.28 -14.46
C SER A 174 -2.94 -2.23 -15.48
N GLU A 175 -2.24 -3.27 -15.04
CA GLU A 175 -1.65 -4.26 -15.92
C GLU A 175 -2.70 -4.98 -16.77
N TRP A 176 -3.81 -5.41 -16.17
CA TRP A 176 -4.89 -6.10 -16.89
C TRP A 176 -5.62 -5.20 -17.88
N LEU A 177 -5.94 -3.96 -17.49
CA LEU A 177 -6.61 -3.00 -18.36
C LEU A 177 -5.76 -2.65 -19.59
N ASP A 178 -4.46 -2.45 -19.41
CA ASP A 178 -3.53 -2.15 -20.48
C ASP A 178 -3.32 -3.37 -21.39
N SER A 179 -2.94 -4.51 -20.81
CA SER A 179 -2.59 -5.71 -21.58
C SER A 179 -3.79 -6.37 -22.28
N ASN A 180 -4.97 -6.39 -21.65
CA ASN A 180 -6.16 -7.07 -22.16
C ASN A 180 -7.05 -6.17 -23.03
N PHE A 181 -7.10 -4.86 -22.78
CA PHE A 181 -7.98 -3.91 -23.48
C PHE A 181 -7.25 -2.75 -24.18
N GLY A 182 -5.93 -2.61 -24.01
CA GLY A 182 -5.16 -1.51 -24.59
C GLY A 182 -5.40 -0.16 -23.92
N LEU A 183 -5.87 -0.15 -22.67
CA LEU A 183 -6.26 1.07 -21.95
C LEU A 183 -5.09 1.69 -21.18
N SER A 184 -3.99 1.98 -21.87
CA SER A 184 -2.74 2.46 -21.25
C SER A 184 -2.89 3.78 -20.50
N GLU A 185 -3.69 4.72 -21.02
CA GLU A 185 -3.94 6.01 -20.36
C GLU A 185 -4.73 5.87 -19.05
N LEU A 186 -5.70 4.96 -19.01
CA LEU A 186 -6.44 4.64 -17.78
C LEU A 186 -5.53 3.96 -16.77
N ALA A 187 -4.75 2.99 -17.23
CA ALA A 187 -3.78 2.29 -16.41
C ALA A 187 -2.79 3.28 -15.75
N GLU A 188 -2.33 4.30 -16.48
CA GLU A 188 -1.45 5.36 -15.98
C GLU A 188 -2.13 6.25 -14.93
N LYS A 189 -3.42 6.55 -15.11
CA LYS A 189 -4.17 7.32 -14.11
C LYS A 189 -4.32 6.56 -12.79
N LEU A 190 -4.57 5.26 -12.86
CA LEU A 190 -4.62 4.40 -11.68
C LEU A 190 -3.25 4.31 -11.00
N SER A 191 -2.16 4.19 -11.77
CA SER A 191 -0.77 4.14 -11.26
C SER A 191 -0.38 5.37 -10.41
N LYS A 192 -1.04 6.52 -10.61
CA LYS A 192 -0.80 7.76 -9.86
C LYS A 192 -1.47 7.82 -8.50
N ILE A 193 -2.36 6.89 -8.18
CA ILE A 193 -2.96 6.81 -6.85
C ILE A 193 -1.88 6.38 -5.86
N ASP A 194 -1.58 7.25 -4.88
CA ASP A 194 -0.57 6.95 -3.86
C ASP A 194 -1.22 6.21 -2.69
N PRO A 195 -0.86 4.94 -2.42
CA PRO A 195 -1.44 4.19 -1.31
C PRO A 195 -1.16 4.79 0.08
N GLN A 196 -0.12 5.60 0.25
CA GLN A 196 0.20 6.21 1.56
C GLN A 196 -0.74 7.37 1.92
N THR A 197 -1.60 7.84 1.01
CA THR A 197 -2.60 8.87 1.34
C THR A 197 -3.91 8.28 1.89
N TYR A 198 -3.93 6.99 2.19
CA TYR A 198 -5.12 6.25 2.61
C TYR A 198 -4.86 5.52 3.93
N ILE A 199 -5.80 5.67 4.87
CA ILE A 199 -5.89 4.90 6.12
C ILE A 199 -7.20 4.10 6.22
N ASP A 200 -7.96 4.07 5.13
CA ASP A 200 -9.22 3.37 4.96
C ASP A 200 -9.29 2.81 3.55
N GLU A 201 -9.36 1.48 3.44
CA GLU A 201 -9.34 0.76 2.18
C GLU A 201 -10.59 1.03 1.34
N GLU A 202 -11.70 1.44 1.95
CA GLU A 202 -12.93 1.79 1.25
C GLU A 202 -12.84 3.19 0.62
N VAL A 203 -12.04 4.08 1.20
CA VAL A 203 -11.69 5.37 0.57
C VAL A 203 -10.83 5.12 -0.68
N LEU A 204 -9.84 4.23 -0.59
CA LEU A 204 -9.06 3.78 -1.76
C LEU A 204 -9.98 3.19 -2.83
N ARG A 205 -10.87 2.27 -2.45
CA ARG A 205 -11.82 1.63 -3.37
C ARG A 205 -12.63 2.65 -4.16
N ARG A 206 -13.21 3.61 -3.45
CA ARG A 206 -14.05 4.66 -4.05
C ARG A 206 -13.25 5.48 -5.06
N ASP A 207 -12.01 5.84 -4.76
CA ASP A 207 -11.18 6.62 -5.67
C ASP A 207 -10.76 5.83 -6.92
N ILE A 208 -10.44 4.54 -6.77
CA ILE A 208 -10.19 3.63 -7.90
C ILE A 208 -11.44 3.56 -8.80
N ILE A 209 -12.61 3.29 -8.22
CA ILE A 209 -13.88 3.22 -8.97
C ILE A 209 -14.14 4.54 -9.69
N ARG A 210 -13.94 5.67 -9.01
CA ARG A 210 -14.14 7.00 -9.61
C ARG A 210 -13.23 7.24 -10.82
N VAL A 211 -11.99 6.76 -10.78
CA VAL A 211 -11.06 6.85 -11.93
C VAL A 211 -11.54 5.96 -13.07
N LEU A 212 -11.97 4.74 -12.77
CA LEU A 212 -12.48 3.78 -13.76
C LEU A 212 -13.76 4.30 -14.43
N GLU A 213 -14.79 4.67 -13.67
CA GLU A 213 -16.07 5.14 -14.17
C GLU A 213 -15.92 6.40 -15.02
N ARG A 214 -15.09 7.36 -14.56
CA ARG A 214 -14.80 8.58 -15.32
C ARG A 214 -14.19 8.29 -16.68
N TRP A 215 -13.54 7.16 -16.88
CA TRP A 215 -12.92 6.81 -18.15
C TRP A 215 -13.83 5.94 -19.01
N LEU A 216 -14.44 4.94 -18.40
CA LEU A 216 -15.19 3.89 -19.07
C LEU A 216 -16.63 4.31 -19.41
N LEU A 217 -17.24 5.20 -18.63
CA LEU A 217 -18.63 5.64 -18.79
C LEU A 217 -18.76 6.99 -19.54
N ARG A 218 -17.67 7.49 -20.12
CA ARG A 218 -17.71 8.58 -21.11
C ARG A 218 -18.06 8.03 -22.50
#